data_AF-A0A496VX07-F1
#
_entry.id   AF-A0A496VX07-F1
#
_cell.length_a   1.000
_cell.length_b   1.000
_cell.length_c   1.000
_cell.angle_alpha   90.00
_cell.angle_beta   90.00
_cell.angle_gamma   90.00
#
_symmetry.space_group_name_H-M   'P 1'
#
loop_
_entity.id
_entity.type
_entity.pdbx_description
1 polymer ?
#
loop_
_entity_poly.entity_id
_entity_poly.type
_entity_poly.pdbx_seq_one_letter_code
_entity_poly.pdbx_strand_id
1 'polypeptide(L)'
;MSSPLGKMLYNKTLNSHTFKEACYMISEELRKVVHIILNYHREIFQESLSPMKLQKLCFYAQGLYMATHNGALLFEEDFEAWTFGPVIRNLYHEFKHYTWKNIADEVIDIPEIEAEKLDSIKTVVETYGRYDGAALMTMTHREEPWFSARKGLSDMEGSSELIVKESMRQFFEKELAAYNIETD
;
A
#
# COMPACT_ATOMS: atom_id res chain seq x y z
N MET A 1 -5.91 -42.45 -18.98
CA MET A 1 -4.45 -42.19 -19.09
C MET A 1 -4.27 -40.93 -19.92
N SER A 2 -3.72 -39.84 -19.39
CA SER A 2 -3.56 -38.59 -20.17
C SER A 2 -2.42 -38.73 -21.19
N SER A 3 -2.67 -38.30 -22.42
CA SER A 3 -1.69 -38.37 -23.50
C SER A 3 -0.46 -37.49 -23.20
N PRO A 4 0.72 -37.81 -23.76
CA PRO A 4 1.92 -36.98 -23.62
C PRO A 4 1.68 -35.51 -24.00
N LEU A 5 0.86 -35.27 -25.03
CA LEU A 5 0.45 -33.92 -25.46
C LEU A 5 -0.43 -33.23 -24.41
N GLY A 6 -1.34 -33.96 -23.76
CA GLY A 6 -2.17 -33.43 -22.67
C GLY A 6 -1.36 -33.01 -21.45
N LYS A 7 -0.32 -33.78 -21.08
CA LYS A 7 0.60 -33.41 -19.99
C LYS A 7 1.45 -32.19 -20.34
N MET A 8 1.93 -32.09 -21.59
CA MET A 8 2.74 -30.96 -22.04
C MET A 8 1.93 -29.66 -22.07
N LEU A 9 0.68 -29.70 -22.57
CA LEU A 9 -0.21 -28.54 -22.57
C LEU A 9 -0.61 -28.14 -21.14
N TYR A 10 -0.96 -29.10 -20.28
CA TYR A 10 -1.26 -28.85 -18.86
C TYR A 10 -0.09 -28.18 -18.12
N ASN A 11 1.13 -28.69 -18.29
CA ASN A 11 2.33 -28.11 -17.69
C ASN A 11 2.65 -26.72 -18.26
N LYS A 12 2.39 -26.47 -19.55
CA LYS A 12 2.59 -25.15 -20.16
C LYS A 12 1.58 -24.13 -19.63
N THR A 13 0.32 -24.54 -19.43
CA THR A 13 -0.72 -23.70 -18.82
C THR A 13 -0.44 -23.43 -17.34
N LEU A 14 -0.09 -24.44 -16.55
CA LEU A 14 0.35 -24.28 -15.16
C LEU A 14 1.57 -23.37 -15.05
N ASN A 15 2.60 -23.58 -15.88
CA ASN A 15 3.80 -22.73 -15.90
C ASN A 15 3.47 -21.29 -16.30
N SER A 16 2.51 -21.05 -17.21
CA SER A 16 2.10 -19.68 -17.58
C SER A 16 1.27 -18.97 -16.50
N HIS A 17 0.51 -19.73 -15.71
CA HIS A 17 -0.27 -19.20 -14.59
C HIS A 17 0.64 -18.90 -13.39
N THR A 18 1.50 -19.84 -13.02
CA THR A 18 2.52 -19.65 -11.96
C THR A 18 3.55 -18.57 -12.33
N PHE A 19 3.92 -18.39 -13.60
CA PHE A 19 4.76 -17.25 -13.99
C PHE A 19 4.02 -15.91 -13.83
N LYS A 20 2.74 -15.84 -14.22
CA LYS A 20 1.93 -14.62 -14.03
C LYS A 20 1.71 -14.32 -12.54
N GLU A 21 1.50 -15.34 -11.72
CA GLU A 21 1.38 -15.20 -10.26
C GLU A 21 2.71 -14.74 -9.64
N ALA A 22 3.85 -15.31 -10.07
CA ALA A 22 5.18 -14.87 -9.64
C ALA A 22 5.49 -13.40 -10.03
N CYS A 23 4.96 -12.91 -11.15
CA CYS A 23 5.18 -11.53 -11.60
C CYS A 23 4.44 -10.46 -10.78
N TYR A 24 3.47 -10.83 -9.94
CA TYR A 24 2.68 -9.89 -9.13
C TYR A 24 2.81 -10.12 -7.63
N MET A 25 3.87 -10.79 -7.19
CA MET A 25 4.09 -11.01 -5.77
C MET A 25 4.55 -9.72 -5.10
N ILE A 26 3.92 -9.40 -3.96
CA ILE A 26 4.48 -8.45 -2.99
C ILE A 26 5.63 -9.12 -2.21
N SER A 27 6.58 -8.31 -1.77
CA SER A 27 7.69 -8.70 -0.89
C SER A 27 7.18 -9.28 0.43
N GLU A 28 8.06 -10.01 1.15
CA GLU A 28 7.73 -10.47 2.49
C GLU A 28 7.46 -9.28 3.42
N GLU A 29 8.27 -8.23 3.31
CA GLU A 29 8.18 -7.00 4.10
C GLU A 29 6.84 -6.30 3.90
N LEU A 30 6.43 -6.07 2.64
CA LEU A 30 5.12 -5.47 2.35
C LEU A 30 3.99 -6.38 2.81
N ARG A 31 4.10 -7.71 2.63
CA ARG A 31 3.09 -8.65 3.13
C ARG A 31 2.92 -8.54 4.64
N LYS A 32 4.02 -8.44 5.39
CA LYS A 32 3.97 -8.25 6.84
C LYS A 32 3.25 -6.97 7.22
N VAL A 33 3.58 -5.86 6.56
CA VAL A 33 2.94 -4.56 6.78
C VAL A 33 1.45 -4.61 6.47
N VAL A 34 1.05 -5.21 5.36
CA VAL A 34 -0.36 -5.40 4.98
C VAL A 34 -1.12 -6.19 6.04
N HIS A 35 -0.55 -7.31 6.50
CA HIS A 35 -1.16 -8.16 7.52
C HIS A 35 -1.37 -7.41 8.84
N ILE A 36 -0.36 -6.63 9.28
CA ILE A 36 -0.44 -5.82 10.48
C ILE A 36 -1.52 -4.74 10.33
N ILE A 37 -1.54 -4.01 9.20
CA ILE A 37 -2.56 -2.97 8.93
C ILE A 37 -3.96 -3.57 8.98
N LEU A 38 -4.19 -4.70 8.30
CA LEU A 38 -5.51 -5.36 8.25
C LEU A 38 -5.99 -5.77 9.64
N ASN A 39 -5.13 -6.44 10.41
CA ASN A 39 -5.49 -6.92 11.74
C ASN A 39 -5.69 -5.80 12.75
N TYR A 40 -4.74 -4.86 12.81
CA TYR A 40 -4.79 -3.78 13.78
C TYR A 40 -5.93 -2.79 13.50
N HIS A 41 -6.23 -2.54 12.22
CA HIS A 41 -7.41 -1.77 11.85
C HIS A 41 -8.71 -2.43 12.31
N ARG A 42 -8.87 -3.75 12.08
CA ARG A 42 -10.04 -4.49 12.55
C ARG A 42 -10.17 -4.44 14.07
N GLU A 43 -9.06 -4.55 14.78
CA GLU A 43 -9.02 -4.47 16.24
C GLU A 43 -9.54 -3.11 16.75
N ILE A 44 -9.02 -1.99 16.22
CA ILE A 44 -9.39 -0.65 16.70
C ILE A 44 -10.77 -0.21 16.23
N PHE A 45 -11.10 -0.43 14.96
CA PHE A 45 -12.30 0.13 14.34
C PHE A 45 -13.47 -0.86 14.26
N GLN A 46 -13.26 -2.13 14.64
CA GLN A 46 -14.26 -3.19 14.57
C GLN A 46 -14.85 -3.36 13.15
N GLU A 47 -14.06 -3.03 12.13
CA GLU A 47 -14.43 -3.13 10.72
C GLU A 47 -13.22 -3.54 9.85
N SER A 48 -13.53 -4.19 8.73
CA SER A 48 -12.54 -4.45 7.67
C SER A 48 -12.43 -3.23 6.77
N LEU A 49 -11.25 -3.03 6.15
CA LEU A 49 -11.01 -1.92 5.22
C LEU A 49 -11.10 -2.36 3.75
N SER A 50 -11.31 -1.40 2.85
CA SER A 50 -11.32 -1.64 1.40
C SER A 50 -9.88 -1.68 0.83
N PRO A 51 -9.67 -2.30 -0.36
CA PRO A 51 -8.36 -2.28 -1.02
C PRO A 51 -7.81 -0.87 -1.26
N MET A 52 -8.70 0.09 -1.58
CA MET A 52 -8.30 1.48 -1.77
C MET A 52 -7.74 2.09 -0.48
N LYS A 53 -8.39 1.83 0.66
CA LYS A 53 -7.91 2.28 1.97
C LYS A 53 -6.58 1.62 2.34
N LEU A 54 -6.42 0.33 2.07
CA LEU A 54 -5.16 -0.40 2.31
C LEU A 54 -3.98 0.28 1.60
N GLN A 55 -4.14 0.59 0.31
CA GLN A 55 -3.11 1.27 -0.48
C GLN A 55 -2.68 2.60 0.14
N LYS A 56 -3.65 3.36 0.64
CA LYS A 56 -3.39 4.67 1.25
C LYS A 56 -2.71 4.52 2.61
N LEU A 57 -3.12 3.58 3.44
CA LEU A 57 -2.45 3.31 4.72
C LEU A 57 -1.01 2.82 4.50
N CYS A 58 -0.74 1.99 3.49
CA CYS A 58 0.63 1.62 3.12
C CYS A 58 1.46 2.85 2.69
N PHE A 59 0.87 3.77 1.93
CA PHE A 59 1.53 5.03 1.52
C PHE A 59 1.91 5.89 2.72
N TYR A 60 0.96 6.13 3.63
CA TYR A 60 1.21 6.88 4.87
C TYR A 60 2.26 6.19 5.75
N ALA A 61 2.20 4.85 5.89
CA ALA A 61 3.15 4.10 6.73
C ALA A 61 4.58 4.17 6.19
N GLN A 62 4.77 4.01 4.87
CA GLN A 62 6.08 4.16 4.23
C GLN A 62 6.63 5.57 4.43
N GLY A 63 5.82 6.60 4.16
CA GLY A 63 6.25 7.99 4.25
C GLY A 63 6.59 8.41 5.68
N LEU A 64 5.75 8.05 6.67
CA LEU A 64 6.01 8.30 8.08
C LEU A 64 7.31 7.62 8.53
N TYR A 65 7.48 6.33 8.24
CA TYR A 65 8.68 5.58 8.64
C TYR A 65 9.94 6.19 8.04
N MET A 66 9.92 6.53 6.75
CA MET A 66 11.04 7.21 6.10
C MET A 66 11.39 8.53 6.76
N ALA A 67 10.40 9.35 7.13
CA ALA A 67 10.62 10.65 7.75
C ALA A 67 11.21 10.54 9.16
N THR A 68 10.81 9.52 9.93
CA THR A 68 11.26 9.32 11.31
C THR A 68 12.54 8.49 11.43
N HIS A 69 12.95 7.78 10.35
CA HIS A 69 14.11 6.86 10.35
C HIS A 69 15.13 7.21 9.27
N ASN A 70 15.40 8.50 9.04
CA ASN A 70 16.46 8.98 8.14
C ASN A 70 16.40 8.40 6.71
N GLY A 71 15.20 8.20 6.18
CA GLY A 71 14.96 7.67 4.85
C GLY A 71 15.03 6.15 4.73
N ALA A 72 15.13 5.40 5.83
CA ALA A 72 14.99 3.95 5.82
C ALA A 72 13.61 3.54 5.26
N LEU A 73 13.57 2.45 4.50
CA LEU A 73 12.34 1.97 3.87
C LEU A 73 11.61 0.98 4.80
N LEU A 74 10.29 1.11 4.87
CA LEU A 74 9.44 0.13 5.55
C LEU A 74 9.29 -1.15 4.70
N PHE A 75 9.20 -0.97 3.38
CA PHE A 75 9.25 -2.00 2.34
C PHE A 75 9.80 -1.41 1.03
N GLU A 76 10.19 -2.27 0.09
CA GLU A 76 10.92 -1.87 -1.13
C GLU A 76 10.03 -1.39 -2.27
N GLU A 77 8.75 -1.76 -2.30
CA GLU A 77 7.84 -1.46 -3.40
C GLU A 77 7.66 0.03 -3.66
N ASP A 78 7.57 0.37 -4.94
CA ASP A 78 7.26 1.72 -5.38
C ASP A 78 5.75 1.94 -5.49
N PHE A 79 5.35 3.19 -5.29
CA PHE A 79 4.00 3.67 -5.56
C PHE A 79 3.93 4.28 -6.95
N GLU A 80 2.85 4.00 -7.66
CA GLU A 80 2.47 4.70 -8.88
C GLU A 80 1.38 5.74 -8.58
N ALA A 81 1.43 6.89 -9.27
CA ALA A 81 0.51 8.00 -9.07
C ALA A 81 -0.78 7.85 -9.88
N TRP A 82 -1.56 6.80 -9.58
CA TRP A 82 -2.82 6.52 -10.28
C TRP A 82 -3.87 7.62 -10.07
N THR A 83 -4.93 7.58 -10.87
CA THR A 83 -6.04 8.56 -10.85
C THR A 83 -6.71 8.71 -9.49
N PHE A 84 -6.73 7.64 -8.67
CA PHE A 84 -7.36 7.63 -7.33
C PHE A 84 -6.30 7.56 -6.21
N GLY A 85 -5.20 8.27 -6.40
CA GLY A 85 -4.11 8.36 -5.42
C GLY A 85 -2.98 7.35 -5.63
N PRO A 86 -2.02 7.28 -4.70
CA PRO A 86 -0.88 6.38 -4.75
C PRO A 86 -1.31 4.91 -4.71
N VAL A 87 -0.68 4.06 -5.52
CA VAL A 87 -0.97 2.62 -5.64
C VAL A 87 0.31 1.81 -5.81
N ILE A 88 0.50 0.80 -4.96
CA ILE A 88 1.45 -0.29 -5.22
C ILE A 88 0.76 -1.27 -6.18
N ARG A 89 1.28 -1.37 -7.40
CA ARG A 89 0.65 -2.15 -8.49
C ARG A 89 0.43 -3.62 -8.12
N ASN A 90 1.44 -4.27 -7.53
CA ASN A 90 1.35 -5.69 -7.16
C ASN A 90 0.28 -5.91 -6.08
N LEU A 91 0.26 -5.06 -5.06
CA LEU A 91 -0.77 -5.08 -4.02
C LEU A 91 -2.18 -4.83 -4.57
N TYR A 92 -2.32 -3.96 -5.59
CA TYR A 92 -3.60 -3.79 -6.28
C TYR A 92 -4.01 -5.10 -6.97
N HIS A 93 -3.10 -5.78 -7.66
CA HIS A 93 -3.40 -7.03 -8.35
C HIS A 93 -3.81 -8.15 -7.40
N GLU A 94 -3.25 -8.17 -6.19
CA GLU A 94 -3.62 -9.10 -5.12
C GLU A 94 -5.05 -8.87 -4.65
N PHE A 95 -5.43 -7.63 -4.32
CA PHE A 95 -6.73 -7.32 -3.71
C PHE A 95 -7.82 -6.83 -4.67
N LYS A 96 -7.55 -6.62 -5.97
CA LYS A 96 -8.53 -6.05 -6.93
C LYS A 96 -9.84 -6.83 -7.04
N HIS A 97 -9.83 -8.12 -6.71
CA HIS A 97 -11.01 -8.97 -6.76
C HIS A 97 -12.08 -8.56 -5.74
N TYR A 98 -11.70 -7.85 -4.68
CA TYR A 98 -12.61 -7.21 -3.73
C TYR A 98 -13.32 -5.97 -4.30
N THR A 99 -12.78 -5.37 -5.37
CA THR A 99 -13.30 -4.14 -5.97
C THR A 99 -13.39 -2.99 -4.93
N TRP A 100 -14.60 -2.53 -4.62
CA TRP A 100 -14.89 -1.52 -3.61
C TRP A 100 -15.27 -2.11 -2.24
N LYS A 101 -15.47 -3.43 -2.15
CA LYS A 101 -15.87 -4.10 -0.91
C LYS A 101 -14.68 -4.22 0.04
N ASN A 102 -15.00 -4.34 1.33
CA ASN A 102 -13.98 -4.57 2.35
C ASN A 102 -13.32 -5.94 2.18
N ILE A 103 -12.03 -5.99 2.47
CA ILE A 103 -11.22 -7.22 2.44
C ILE A 103 -11.71 -8.09 3.59
N ALA A 104 -12.39 -9.19 3.26
CA ALA A 104 -13.04 -10.07 4.23
C ALA A 104 -12.11 -11.15 4.78
N ASP A 105 -11.04 -11.50 4.06
CA ASP A 105 -10.09 -12.53 4.46
C ASP A 105 -9.53 -12.26 5.86
N GLU A 106 -9.57 -13.28 6.72
CA GLU A 106 -8.96 -13.22 8.04
C GLU A 106 -7.46 -13.49 7.92
N VAL A 107 -6.66 -12.62 8.55
CA VAL A 107 -5.22 -12.78 8.65
C VAL A 107 -4.92 -13.37 10.02
N ILE A 108 -4.79 -14.70 10.07
CA ILE A 108 -4.68 -15.45 11.34
C ILE A 108 -3.31 -15.26 11.99
N ASP A 109 -2.25 -15.15 11.18
CA ASP A 109 -0.88 -15.03 11.68
C ASP A 109 -0.42 -13.57 11.65
N ILE A 110 -0.10 -13.03 12.84
CA ILE A 110 0.45 -11.68 12.97
C ILE A 110 1.97 -11.81 12.86
N PRO A 111 2.58 -11.29 11.78
CA PRO A 111 3.99 -11.48 11.54
C PRO A 111 4.85 -10.72 12.54
N GLU A 112 5.99 -11.30 12.88
CA GLU A 112 7.03 -10.62 13.66
C GLU A 112 7.78 -9.60 12.78
N ILE A 113 7.91 -8.37 13.30
CA ILE A 113 8.62 -7.24 12.69
C ILE A 113 9.30 -6.43 13.81
N GLU A 114 10.30 -5.64 13.45
CA GLU A 114 11.01 -4.74 14.36
C GLU A 114 10.05 -3.74 15.02
N ALA A 115 10.24 -3.49 16.32
CA ALA A 115 9.32 -2.69 17.13
C ALA A 115 9.09 -1.28 16.58
N GLU A 116 10.13 -0.64 16.04
CA GLU A 116 10.07 0.69 15.42
C GLU A 116 9.20 0.75 14.16
N LYS A 117 9.22 -0.32 13.33
CA LYS A 117 8.36 -0.46 12.16
C LYS A 117 6.92 -0.68 12.59
N LEU A 118 6.71 -1.55 13.59
CA LEU A 118 5.39 -1.80 14.14
C LEU A 118 4.76 -0.52 14.70
N ASP A 119 5.51 0.26 15.47
CA ASP A 119 5.06 1.54 16.03
C ASP A 119 4.60 2.49 14.92
N SER A 120 5.42 2.68 13.89
CA SER A 120 5.08 3.53 12.74
C SER A 120 3.80 3.08 12.03
N ILE A 121 3.64 1.77 11.80
CA ILE A 121 2.42 1.22 11.19
C ILE A 121 1.19 1.51 12.07
N LYS A 122 1.31 1.28 13.38
CA LYS A 122 0.22 1.51 14.33
C LYS A 122 -0.17 2.98 14.40
N THR A 123 0.80 3.89 14.50
CA THR A 123 0.56 5.34 14.48
C THR A 123 -0.22 5.77 13.24
N VAL A 124 0.12 5.23 12.06
CA VAL A 124 -0.62 5.52 10.83
C VAL A 124 -2.06 5.00 10.89
N VAL A 125 -2.28 3.77 11.37
CA VAL A 125 -3.63 3.21 11.49
C VAL A 125 -4.46 4.00 12.50
N GLU A 126 -3.90 4.42 13.63
CA GLU A 126 -4.59 5.23 14.64
C GLU A 126 -4.96 6.62 14.09
N THR A 127 -4.05 7.23 13.32
CA THR A 127 -4.22 8.59 12.78
C THR A 127 -5.20 8.62 11.60
N TYR A 128 -5.03 7.71 10.65
CA TYR A 128 -5.72 7.75 9.35
C TYR A 128 -6.78 6.66 9.18
N GLY A 129 -6.77 5.62 10.04
CA GLY A 129 -7.65 4.46 9.91
C GLY A 129 -9.14 4.78 10.10
N ARG A 130 -9.50 5.94 10.65
CA ARG A 130 -10.92 6.34 10.73
C ARG A 130 -11.51 6.86 9.41
N TYR A 131 -10.67 7.23 8.46
CA TYR A 131 -11.10 7.76 7.17
C TYR A 131 -11.44 6.61 6.22
N ASP A 132 -12.45 6.80 5.37
CA ASP A 132 -12.70 5.88 4.27
C ASP A 132 -11.69 6.12 3.12
N GLY A 133 -11.70 5.24 2.13
CA GLY A 133 -10.76 5.37 1.01
C GLY A 133 -10.99 6.64 0.16
N ALA A 134 -12.20 7.21 0.11
CA ALA A 134 -12.50 8.42 -0.67
C ALA A 134 -11.99 9.68 0.03
N ALA A 135 -12.12 9.73 1.37
CA ALA A 135 -11.50 10.74 2.20
C ALA A 135 -9.97 10.69 2.07
N LEU A 136 -9.36 9.49 2.17
CA LEU A 136 -7.91 9.32 2.01
C LEU A 136 -7.44 9.66 0.59
N MET A 137 -8.22 9.33 -0.44
CA MET A 137 -7.96 9.79 -1.82
C MET A 137 -7.95 11.32 -1.87
N THR A 138 -8.96 11.98 -1.29
CA THR A 138 -9.04 13.45 -1.26
C THR A 138 -7.84 14.09 -0.56
N MET A 139 -7.35 13.46 0.51
CA MET A 139 -6.14 13.88 1.21
C MET A 139 -4.93 13.73 0.30
N THR A 140 -4.64 12.53 -0.19
CA THR A 140 -3.47 12.27 -1.06
C THR A 140 -3.44 13.13 -2.33
N HIS A 141 -4.59 13.53 -2.88
CA HIS A 141 -4.63 14.42 -4.05
C HIS A 141 -4.15 15.85 -3.75
N ARG A 142 -4.08 16.24 -2.47
CA ARG A 142 -3.57 17.54 -2.00
C ARG A 142 -2.13 17.48 -1.51
N GLU A 143 -1.53 16.29 -1.49
CA GLU A 143 -0.20 16.05 -0.98
C GLU A 143 0.82 16.08 -2.12
N GLU A 144 1.97 16.70 -1.85
CA GLU A 144 3.01 16.94 -2.85
C GLU A 144 3.46 15.67 -3.61
N PRO A 145 3.68 14.50 -2.96
CA PRO A 145 4.28 13.36 -3.66
C PRO A 145 3.44 12.85 -4.82
N TRP A 146 2.12 12.76 -4.64
CA TRP A 146 1.19 12.34 -5.69
C TRP A 146 1.00 13.44 -6.73
N PHE A 147 0.87 14.69 -6.29
CA PHE A 147 0.67 15.84 -7.18
C PHE A 147 1.84 16.02 -8.14
N SER A 148 3.07 15.97 -7.63
CA SER A 148 4.29 16.15 -8.44
C SER A 148 4.50 15.02 -9.44
N ALA A 149 4.17 13.77 -9.08
CA ALA A 149 4.23 12.62 -9.99
C ALA A 149 3.18 12.69 -11.12
N ARG A 150 2.13 13.50 -10.99
CA ARG A 150 1.09 13.70 -12.01
C ARG A 150 1.16 15.04 -12.72
N LYS A 151 2.27 15.76 -12.58
CA LYS A 151 2.44 17.08 -13.20
C LYS A 151 2.22 17.01 -14.71
N GLY A 152 1.26 17.80 -15.20
CA GLY A 152 0.92 17.87 -16.63
C GLY A 152 -0.18 16.92 -17.08
N LEU A 153 -0.71 16.07 -16.18
CA LEU A 153 -1.86 15.22 -16.44
C LEU A 153 -3.16 15.89 -16.00
N SER A 154 -4.27 15.54 -16.65
CA SER A 154 -5.60 15.93 -16.16
C SER A 154 -6.07 15.07 -14.98
N ASP A 155 -7.06 15.55 -14.23
CA ASP A 155 -7.56 14.87 -13.02
C ASP A 155 -7.98 13.41 -13.26
N MET A 156 -8.59 13.13 -14.40
CA MET A 156 -9.12 11.79 -14.75
C MET A 156 -8.18 10.97 -15.63
N GLU A 157 -7.00 11.50 -15.96
CA GLU A 157 -6.04 10.80 -16.80
C GLU A 157 -5.37 9.66 -16.02
N GLY A 158 -5.31 8.48 -16.64
CA GLY A 158 -4.58 7.35 -16.09
C GLY A 158 -3.08 7.65 -16.03
N SER A 159 -2.40 7.17 -14.99
CA SER A 159 -0.95 7.29 -14.87
C SER A 159 -0.36 6.05 -14.22
N SER A 160 0.84 5.70 -14.65
CA SER A 160 1.73 4.73 -14.00
C SER A 160 3.07 5.35 -13.63
N GLU A 161 3.14 6.69 -13.58
CA GLU A 161 4.35 7.39 -13.17
C GLU A 161 4.66 7.06 -11.71
N LEU A 162 5.93 6.80 -11.43
CA LEU A 162 6.40 6.46 -10.09
C LEU A 162 6.41 7.70 -9.20
N ILE A 163 5.91 7.55 -7.98
CA ILE A 163 6.09 8.55 -6.93
C ILE A 163 7.50 8.38 -6.37
N VAL A 164 8.28 9.47 -6.41
CA VAL A 164 9.65 9.46 -5.92
C VAL A 164 9.63 9.30 -4.40
N LYS A 165 10.26 8.24 -3.88
CA LYS A 165 10.36 7.96 -2.44
C LYS A 165 10.86 9.16 -1.62
N GLU A 166 11.82 9.90 -2.16
CA GLU A 166 12.35 11.11 -1.54
C GLU A 166 11.28 12.19 -1.34
N SER A 167 10.36 12.38 -2.29
CA SER A 167 9.29 13.37 -2.14
C SER A 167 8.30 12.97 -1.05
N MET A 168 8.03 11.65 -0.91
CA MET A 168 7.27 11.13 0.24
C MET A 168 7.96 11.49 1.56
N ARG A 169 9.26 11.20 1.70
CA ARG A 169 10.01 11.51 2.93
C ARG A 169 9.92 13.00 3.27
N GLN A 170 10.23 13.87 2.31
CA GLN A 170 10.23 15.32 2.50
C GLN A 170 8.85 15.86 2.88
N PHE A 171 7.79 15.31 2.29
CA PHE A 171 6.42 15.67 2.66
C PHE A 171 6.15 15.35 4.13
N PHE A 172 6.42 14.12 4.58
CA PHE A 172 6.16 13.73 5.99
C PHE A 172 7.09 14.42 6.99
N GLU A 173 8.36 14.67 6.64
CA GLU A 173 9.27 15.48 7.48
C GLU A 173 8.69 16.88 7.73
N LYS A 174 8.11 17.50 6.68
CA LYS A 174 7.47 18.81 6.80
C LYS A 174 6.20 18.77 7.65
N GLU A 175 5.34 17.77 7.45
CA GLU A 175 4.11 17.63 8.25
C GLU A 175 4.42 17.44 9.74
N LEU A 176 5.43 16.60 10.06
CA LEU A 176 5.88 16.39 11.45
C LEU A 176 6.48 17.66 12.06
N ALA A 177 7.27 18.41 11.29
CA ALA A 177 7.84 19.67 11.75
C ALA A 177 6.74 20.71 12.04
N ALA A 178 5.71 20.81 11.20
CA ALA A 178 4.58 21.70 11.41
C ALA A 178 3.79 21.33 12.68
N TYR A 179 3.55 20.03 12.89
CA TYR A 179 2.86 19.55 14.09
C TYR A 179 3.61 19.90 15.38
N ASN A 180 4.93 19.69 15.42
CA ASN A 180 5.73 20.01 16.61
C ASN A 180 5.73 21.50 16.95
N ILE A 181 5.64 22.38 15.95
CA ILE A 181 5.57 23.84 16.14
C ILE A 181 4.21 24.26 16.72
N GLU A 182 3.13 23.55 16.40
CA GLU A 182 1.77 23.88 16.88
C GLU A 182 1.48 23.37 18.30
N THR A 183 2.28 22.42 18.80
CA THR A 183 2.09 21.79 20.12
C THR A 183 2.99 22.33 21.24
N ASP A 184 3.90 23.25 20.92
CA ASP A 184 4.77 24.00 21.85
C ASP A 184 4.16 25.36 22.26
#